data_AF-U6DRM7-F1
#
_entry.id   AF-U6DRM7-F1
#
_cell.length_a   1.000
_cell.length_b   1.000
_cell.length_c   1.000
_cell.angle_alpha   90.00
_cell.angle_beta   90.00
_cell.angle_gamma   90.00
#
_symmetry.space_group_name_H-M   'P 1'
#
loop_
_entity.id
_entity.type
_entity.pdbx_description
1 polymer ?
#
loop_
_entity_poly.entity_id
_entity_poly.type
_entity_poly.pdbx_seq_one_letter_code
_entity_poly.pdbx_strand_id
1 'polypeptide(L)'
;MEYLESKCCIHRDLAARNCLVTEKNVLKISDFGMSREEADGIYAASGGLRQVPVKWTAPEALNYGRYSSESDVWSFGILLWEAFSLGAPPYPNLSNQQTREFVEKGGRL
;
A
#
# COMPACT_ATOMS: atom_id res chain seq x y z
N MET A 1 9.02 -2.65 7.52
CA MET A 1 8.61 -3.56 6.43
C MET A 1 9.55 -4.73 6.26
N GLU A 2 10.88 -4.54 6.38
CA GLU A 2 11.90 -5.60 6.34
C GLU A 2 11.51 -6.89 7.10
N TYR A 3 10.99 -6.79 8.33
CA TYR A 3 10.54 -7.98 9.07
C TYR A 3 9.41 -8.74 8.35
N LEU A 4 8.38 -8.06 7.83
CA LEU A 4 7.27 -8.71 7.11
C LEU A 4 7.76 -9.34 5.81
N GLU A 5 8.64 -8.64 5.08
CA GLU A 5 9.29 -9.17 3.88
C GLU A 5 10.10 -10.44 4.19
N SER A 6 10.87 -10.47 5.28
CA SER A 6 11.60 -11.68 5.73
C SER A 6 10.71 -12.87 6.09
N LYS A 7 9.40 -12.63 6.26
CA LYS A 7 8.36 -13.64 6.51
C LYS A 7 7.53 -13.95 5.27
N CYS A 8 7.93 -13.46 4.10
CA CYS A 8 7.17 -13.57 2.85
C CYS A 8 5.73 -13.04 3.00
N CYS A 9 5.52 -12.07 3.90
CA CYS A 9 4.23 -11.49 4.21
C CYS A 9 4.06 -10.16 3.45
N ILE A 10 3.13 -10.13 2.51
CA ILE A 10 2.73 -8.95 1.75
C ILE A 10 1.53 -8.31 2.45
N HIS A 11 1.67 -7.06 2.89
CA HIS A 11 0.65 -6.36 3.67
C HIS A 11 -0.58 -5.97 2.83
N ARG A 12 -0.35 -5.43 1.62
CA ARG A 12 -1.38 -5.03 0.63
C ARG A 12 -2.28 -3.85 1.01
N ASP A 13 -2.12 -3.30 2.20
CA ASP A 13 -2.85 -2.12 2.69
C ASP A 13 -1.98 -1.28 3.65
N LEU A 14 -0.71 -1.10 3.31
CA LEU A 14 0.18 -0.27 4.11
C LEU A 14 -0.17 1.22 3.93
N ALA A 15 -0.57 1.87 5.01
CA ALA A 15 -0.96 3.29 5.05
C ALA A 15 -0.85 3.85 6.47
N ALA A 16 -0.88 5.18 6.62
CA ALA A 16 -0.78 5.81 7.95
C ALA A 16 -1.91 5.36 8.90
N ARG A 17 -3.13 5.18 8.38
CA ARG A 17 -4.28 4.66 9.14
C ARG A 17 -4.04 3.27 9.76
N ASN A 18 -3.15 2.48 9.16
CA ASN A 18 -2.83 1.11 9.59
C ASN A 18 -1.52 1.07 10.40
N CYS A 19 -0.97 2.22 10.76
CA CYS A 19 0.15 2.37 11.67
C CYS A 19 -0.35 2.90 13.03
N LEU A 20 -0.17 2.12 14.08
CA LEU A 20 -0.54 2.49 15.44
C LEU A 20 0.68 3.00 16.20
N VAL A 21 0.48 4.01 17.04
CA VAL A 21 1.54 4.56 17.90
C VAL A 21 1.22 4.22 19.35
N THR A 22 2.15 3.57 20.02
CA THR A 22 2.04 3.23 21.45
C THR A 22 2.36 4.44 22.32
N GLU A 23 2.05 4.37 23.62
CA GLU A 23 2.38 5.42 24.62
C GLU A 23 3.87 5.80 24.65
N LYS A 24 4.76 4.90 24.21
CA LYS A 24 6.22 5.13 24.15
C LYS A 24 6.69 5.69 22.81
N ASN A 25 5.79 6.24 21.99
CA ASN A 25 6.06 6.72 20.63
C ASN A 25 6.68 5.64 19.71
N VAL A 26 6.36 4.37 19.96
CA VAL A 26 6.77 3.27 19.07
C VAL A 26 5.65 3.02 18.08
N LEU A 27 5.97 3.14 16.79
CA LEU A 27 5.09 2.80 15.68
C LEU A 27 5.04 1.29 15.46
N LYS A 28 3.84 0.75 15.26
CA LYS A 28 3.58 -0.65 14.95
C LYS A 28 2.60 -0.74 13.78
N ILE A 29 2.94 -1.58 12.81
CA ILE A 29 2.06 -1.89 11.68
C ILE A 29 0.94 -2.80 12.18
N SER A 30 -0.28 -2.57 11.68
CA SER A 30 -1.51 -3.25 12.08
C SER A 30 -2.41 -3.51 10.87
N ASP A 31 -3.56 -4.15 11.10
CA ASP A 31 -4.56 -4.50 10.09
C ASP A 31 -4.04 -5.40 8.95
N PHE A 32 -3.88 -6.68 9.30
CA PHE A 32 -3.44 -7.73 8.37
C PHE A 32 -4.61 -8.39 7.63
N GLY A 33 -5.82 -7.80 7.64
CA GLY A 33 -7.01 -8.42 7.04
C GLY A 33 -6.88 -8.68 5.54
N MET A 34 -6.04 -7.89 4.86
CA MET A 34 -5.73 -8.04 3.43
C MET A 34 -4.41 -8.77 3.16
N SER A 35 -3.62 -9.08 4.18
CA SER A 35 -2.27 -9.60 4.00
C SER A 35 -2.25 -11.02 3.43
N ARG A 36 -1.16 -11.37 2.75
CA ARG A 36 -0.94 -12.70 2.17
C ARG A 36 0.48 -13.15 2.45
N GLU A 37 0.64 -14.41 2.82
CA GLU A 37 1.94 -15.06 2.91
C GLU A 37 2.13 -15.89 1.65
N GLU A 38 3.13 -15.55 0.83
CA GLU A 38 3.39 -16.23 -0.44
C GLU A 38 4.86 -16.64 -0.53
N ALA A 39 5.12 -17.95 -0.58
CA ALA A 39 6.48 -18.48 -0.61
C ALA A 39 7.29 -17.99 -1.82
N ASP A 40 6.63 -17.82 -2.97
CA ASP A 40 7.25 -17.32 -4.21
C ASP A 40 7.32 -15.79 -4.27
N GLY A 41 6.90 -15.09 -3.21
CA GLY A 41 6.97 -13.62 -3.07
C GLY A 41 5.96 -12.83 -3.92
N ILE A 42 5.15 -13.51 -4.74
CA ILE A 42 4.15 -12.87 -5.61
C ILE A 42 2.77 -13.47 -5.35
N TYR A 43 1.82 -12.62 -4.98
CA TYR A 43 0.40 -12.95 -4.92
C TYR A 43 -0.33 -12.45 -6.17
N ALA A 44 -1.04 -13.34 -6.87
CA ALA A 44 -1.92 -13.00 -7.97
C ALA A 44 -3.39 -13.11 -7.53
N ALA A 45 -4.06 -11.98 -7.36
CA ALA A 45 -5.45 -11.94 -6.93
C ALA A 45 -6.40 -12.51 -8.02
N SER A 46 -7.01 -13.65 -7.73
CA SER A 46 -7.99 -14.31 -8.60
C SER A 46 -9.40 -13.83 -8.26
N GLY A 47 -9.83 -12.71 -8.87
CA GLY A 47 -11.13 -12.10 -8.62
C GLY A 47 -10.99 -10.59 -8.51
N GLY A 48 -11.83 -9.85 -9.25
CA GLY A 48 -11.67 -8.41 -9.46
C GLY A 48 -11.46 -7.56 -8.19
N LEU A 49 -10.97 -6.33 -8.40
CA LEU A 49 -10.48 -5.33 -7.43
C LEU A 49 -11.51 -4.83 -6.38
N ARG A 50 -12.34 -5.70 -5.80
CA ARG A 50 -13.24 -5.30 -4.71
C ARG A 50 -12.39 -4.98 -3.48
N GLN A 51 -12.47 -3.71 -3.04
CA GLN A 51 -11.80 -3.14 -1.86
C GLN A 51 -10.27 -3.01 -1.96
N VAL A 52 -9.77 -2.33 -3.00
CA VAL A 52 -8.35 -1.96 -3.11
C VAL A 52 -8.13 -0.51 -2.66
N PRO A 53 -7.14 -0.23 -1.80
CA PRO A 53 -6.79 1.14 -1.37
C PRO A 53 -6.07 1.88 -2.50
N VAL A 54 -6.81 2.32 -3.52
CA VAL A 54 -6.27 2.73 -4.83
C VAL A 54 -5.09 3.71 -4.73
N LYS A 55 -5.19 4.71 -3.86
CA LYS A 55 -4.18 5.77 -3.73
C LYS A 55 -2.85 5.30 -3.10
N TRP A 56 -2.85 4.14 -2.44
CA TRP A 56 -1.67 3.51 -1.84
C TRP A 56 -1.14 2.32 -2.64
N THR A 57 -1.90 1.89 -3.66
CA THR A 57 -1.60 0.63 -4.36
C THR A 57 -0.67 0.87 -5.54
N ALA A 58 0.33 0.01 -5.69
CA ALA A 58 1.27 0.07 -6.80
C ALA A 58 0.59 -0.17 -8.16
N PRO A 59 1.14 0.38 -9.27
CA PRO A 59 0.54 0.25 -10.60
C PRO A 59 0.34 -1.21 -11.05
N GLU A 60 1.30 -2.09 -10.79
CA GLU A 60 1.23 -3.51 -11.13
C GLU A 60 0.14 -4.25 -10.35
N ALA A 61 -0.09 -3.87 -9.09
CA ALA A 61 -1.17 -4.38 -8.27
C ALA A 61 -2.53 -3.85 -8.73
N LEU A 62 -2.64 -2.57 -9.11
CA LEU A 62 -3.87 -1.97 -9.65
C LEU A 62 -4.27 -2.55 -11.01
N ASN A 63 -3.29 -2.81 -11.87
CA ASN A 63 -3.54 -3.19 -13.26
C ASN A 63 -3.68 -4.69 -13.46
N TYR A 64 -2.90 -5.47 -12.70
CA TYR A 64 -2.79 -6.90 -12.92
C TYR A 64 -3.13 -7.72 -11.67
N GLY A 65 -3.48 -7.10 -10.56
CA GLY A 65 -3.73 -7.80 -9.30
C GLY A 65 -2.49 -8.53 -8.76
N ARG A 66 -1.30 -8.10 -9.19
CA ARG A 66 -0.01 -8.68 -8.80
C ARG A 66 0.55 -7.91 -7.63
N TYR A 67 0.60 -8.54 -6.46
CA TYR A 67 1.16 -7.99 -5.24
C TYR A 67 2.46 -8.70 -4.90
N SER A 68 3.41 -7.96 -4.35
CA SER A 68 4.71 -8.44 -3.87
C SER A 68 5.26 -7.50 -2.80
N SER A 69 6.41 -7.81 -2.23
CA SER A 69 7.11 -6.91 -1.30
C SER A 69 7.40 -5.54 -1.93
N GLU A 70 7.70 -5.49 -3.23
CA GLU A 70 7.91 -4.23 -3.97
C GLU A 70 6.62 -3.39 -4.07
N SER A 71 5.46 -4.03 -4.15
CA SER A 71 4.18 -3.31 -4.11
C SER A 71 3.93 -2.67 -2.74
N ASP A 72 4.39 -3.30 -1.65
CA ASP A 72 4.37 -2.71 -0.31
C ASP A 72 5.41 -1.59 -0.17
N VAL A 73 6.54 -1.65 -0.88
CA VAL A 73 7.53 -0.56 -0.94
C VAL A 73 6.94 0.68 -1.61
N TRP A 74 6.12 0.52 -2.66
CA TRP A 74 5.34 1.63 -3.22
C TRP A 74 4.41 2.24 -2.17
N SER A 75 3.61 1.40 -1.47
CA SER A 75 2.72 1.86 -0.41
C SER A 75 3.48 2.57 0.73
N PHE A 76 4.68 2.11 1.04
CA PHE A 76 5.57 2.77 2.01
C PHE A 76 5.99 4.17 1.54
N GLY A 77 6.22 4.38 0.24
CA GLY A 77 6.45 5.72 -0.32
C GLY A 77 5.28 6.67 -0.10
N ILE A 78 4.05 6.18 -0.26
CA ILE A 78 2.83 6.95 0.03
C ILE A 78 2.70 7.23 1.53
N LEU A 79 3.00 6.25 2.39
CA LEU A 79 3.04 6.42 3.86
C LEU A 79 4.07 7.48 4.28
N LEU A 80 5.25 7.52 3.66
CA LEU A 80 6.23 8.58 3.92
C LEU A 80 5.64 9.95 3.58
N TRP A 81 4.98 10.07 2.42
CA TRP A 81 4.31 11.32 2.04
C TRP A 81 3.20 11.70 3.04
N GLU A 82 2.38 10.76 3.51
CA GLU A 82 1.40 11.01 4.58
C GLU A 82 2.07 11.56 5.84
N ALA A 83 3.20 10.98 6.25
CA ALA A 83 3.93 11.43 7.43
C ALA A 83 4.48 12.86 7.29
N PHE A 84 5.12 13.16 6.15
CA PHE A 84 5.70 14.49 5.89
C PHE A 84 4.66 15.57 5.58
N SER A 85 3.45 15.18 5.16
CA SER A 85 2.32 16.09 4.94
C SER A 85 1.43 16.27 6.16
N LEU A 86 1.83 15.73 7.32
CA LEU A 86 1.06 15.76 8.57
C LEU A 86 -0.34 15.13 8.44
N GLY A 87 -0.43 14.03 7.69
CA GLY A 87 -1.65 13.24 7.51
C GLY A 87 -2.59 13.78 6.44
N ALA A 88 -2.10 14.59 5.50
CA ALA A 88 -2.92 15.01 4.37
C ALA A 88 -3.34 13.78 3.53
N PRO A 89 -4.51 13.83 2.85
CA PRO A 89 -4.92 12.73 1.97
C PRO A 89 -4.04 12.70 0.71
N PRO A 90 -3.49 11.53 0.33
CA PRO A 90 -2.75 11.38 -0.93
C PRO A 90 -3.60 11.77 -2.14
N TYR A 91 -2.95 12.33 -3.16
CA TYR A 91 -3.57 12.82 -4.40
C TYR A 91 -4.82 13.65 -4.11
N PRO A 92 -4.68 14.80 -3.42
CA PRO A 92 -5.82 15.64 -3.08
C PRO A 92 -6.55 16.05 -4.36
N ASN A 93 -7.88 16.07 -4.29
CA ASN A 93 -8.78 16.41 -5.40
C ASN A 93 -8.86 15.41 -6.57
N LEU A 94 -8.13 14.29 -6.52
CA LEU A 94 -8.31 13.19 -7.48
C LEU A 94 -9.21 12.10 -6.88
N SER A 95 -10.19 11.66 -7.66
CA SER A 95 -10.95 10.42 -7.40
C SER A 95 -10.03 9.20 -7.55
N ASN A 96 -10.48 8.03 -7.10
CA ASN A 96 -9.72 6.79 -7.29
C ASN A 96 -9.45 6.50 -8.77
N GLN A 97 -10.44 6.71 -9.64
CA GLN A 97 -10.26 6.53 -11.09
C GLN A 97 -9.23 7.52 -11.65
N GLN A 98 -9.35 8.81 -11.30
CA GLN A 98 -8.39 9.83 -11.76
C GLN A 98 -6.97 9.57 -11.24
N THR A 99 -6.85 9.09 -9.99
CA THR A 99 -5.55 8.73 -9.40
C THR A 99 -4.91 7.60 -10.18
N ARG A 100 -5.67 6.55 -10.50
CA ARG A 100 -5.19 5.44 -11.33
C ARG A 100 -4.68 5.93 -12.68
N GLU A 101 -5.48 6.70 -13.40
CA GLU A 101 -5.11 7.26 -14.72
C GLU A 101 -3.86 8.16 -14.63
N PHE A 102 -3.74 8.97 -13.57
CA PHE A 102 -2.59 9.84 -13.35
C PHE A 102 -1.30 9.05 -13.11
N VAL A 103 -1.37 8.03 -12.24
CA VAL A 103 -0.23 7.17 -11.91
C VAL A 103 0.22 6.34 -13.10
N GLU A 104 -0.73 5.79 -13.89
CA GLU A 104 -0.46 5.05 -15.14
C GLU A 104 0.29 5.91 -16.17
N LYS A 105 0.02 7.23 -16.21
CA LYS A 105 0.74 8.19 -17.07
C LYS A 105 2.09 8.63 -16.51
N GLY A 106 2.57 8.02 -15.42
CA GLY A 106 3.85 8.35 -14.80
C GLY A 106 3.79 9.47 -13.76
N GLY A 107 2.59 9.98 -13.43
CA GLY A 107 2.41 10.97 -12.37
C GLY A 107 2.84 10.45 -11.00
N ARG A 108 3.39 11.32 -10.16
CA ARG A 108 3.88 11.01 -8.80
C ARG A 108 3.36 12.04 -7.80
N LEU A 109 3.43 11.69 -6.51
CA LEU A 109 3.12 12.54 -5.37
C LEU A 109 4.25 13.51 -5.02
#